data_AF-A0A485CGR3-F1
#
_entry.id   AF-A0A485CGR3-F1
#
_cell.length_a   1.000
_cell.length_b   1.000
_cell.length_c   1.000
_cell.angle_alpha   90.00
_cell.angle_beta   90.00
_cell.angle_gamma   90.00
#
_symmetry.space_group_name_H-M   'P 1'
#
loop_
_entity.id
_entity.type
_entity.pdbx_description
1 polymer ?
#
loop_
_entity_poly.entity_id
_entity_poly.type
_entity_poly.pdbx_seq_one_letter_code
_entity_poly.pdbx_strand_id
1 'polypeptide(L)' 'MKYAKSIALLAGVVTALIAQPASANALQDIQQRGELRVATDMSLPPSGMLDASMKPVGSRCRNR' A
#
# COMPACT_ATOMS: atom_id res chain seq x y z
N MET A 1 46.79 5.30 2.99
CA MET A 1 45.48 5.99 2.84
C MET A 1 45.09 6.39 1.41
N LYS A 2 45.81 5.97 0.36
CA LYS A 2 45.51 6.40 -1.04
C LYS A 2 44.21 5.80 -1.60
N TYR A 3 43.84 4.58 -1.20
CA TYR A 3 42.66 3.89 -1.73
C TYR A 3 41.36 4.17 -0.96
N ALA A 4 41.44 4.76 0.24
CA ALA A 4 40.26 5.04 1.06
C ALA A 4 39.29 6.03 0.39
N LYS A 5 39.83 7.01 -0.35
CA LYS A 5 39.03 7.94 -1.16
C LYS A 5 38.34 7.25 -2.34
N SER A 6 39.03 6.32 -3.00
CA SER A 6 38.47 5.54 -4.11
C SER A 6 37.36 4.60 -3.65
N ILE A 7 37.53 3.96 -2.50
CA ILE A 7 36.51 3.09 -1.89
C ILE A 7 35.28 3.90 -1.47
N ALA A 8 35.47 5.08 -0.88
CA ALA A 8 34.36 5.97 -0.51
C ALA A 8 33.57 6.46 -1.74
N LEU A 9 34.26 6.74 -2.85
CA LEU A 9 33.61 7.17 -4.11
C LEU A 9 32.78 6.03 -4.71
N LEU A 10 33.34 4.82 -4.76
CA LEU A 10 32.65 3.62 -5.25
C LEU A 10 31.42 3.28 -4.39
N ALA A 11 31.54 3.38 -3.07
CA ALA A 11 30.42 3.16 -2.16
C ALA A 11 29.27 4.16 -2.39
N GLY A 12 29.59 5.44 -2.67
CA GLY A 12 28.60 6.47 -2.97
C GLY A 12 27.87 6.26 -4.31
N VAL A 13 28.56 5.73 -5.32
CA VAL A 13 27.94 5.40 -6.62
C VAL A 13 27.00 4.20 -6.49
N VAL A 14 27.40 3.18 -5.72
CA VAL A 14 26.58 1.98 -5.51
C VAL A 14 25.29 2.32 -4.74
N THR A 15 25.36 3.18 -3.71
CA THR A 15 24.16 3.59 -2.96
C THR A 15 23.21 4.46 -3.78
N ALA A 16 23.71 5.25 -4.72
CA ALA A 16 22.87 6.03 -5.64
C ALA A 16 22.12 5.14 -6.65
N LEU A 17 22.71 4.01 -7.07
CA LEU A 17 22.10 3.07 -8.03
C LEU A 17 20.97 2.22 -7.42
N ILE A 18 20.97 2.01 -6.10
CA ILE A 18 19.96 1.21 -5.39
C ILE A 18 18.85 2.05 -4.76
N ALA A 19 18.91 3.38 -4.89
CA ALA A 19 17.89 4.27 -4.37
C ALA A 19 16.61 4.16 -5.22
N GLN A 20 15.77 3.17 -4.91
CA GLN A 20 14.42 3.10 -5.46
C GLN A 20 13.58 4.23 -4.85
N PRO A 21 12.84 5.00 -5.66
CA PRO A 21 11.92 6.00 -5.13
C PRO A 21 10.84 5.28 -4.32
N ALA A 22 10.68 5.65 -3.05
CA ALA A 22 9.56 5.22 -2.25
C ALA A 22 8.27 5.79 -2.85
N SER A 23 7.54 4.99 -3.63
CA SER A 23 6.26 5.39 -4.21
C SER A 23 5.17 5.27 -3.13
N ALA A 24 4.69 6.40 -2.64
CA ALA A 24 3.57 6.48 -1.70
C ALA A 24 2.23 6.82 -2.40
N ASN A 25 2.16 6.62 -3.72
CA ASN A 25 1.01 7.03 -4.54
C ASN A 25 -0.10 5.97 -4.55
N ALA A 26 -0.57 5.55 -3.37
CA ALA A 26 -1.63 4.55 -3.23
C ALA A 26 -2.91 4.92 -4.01
N LEU A 27 -3.24 6.22 -4.11
CA LEU A 27 -4.40 6.68 -4.90
C LEU A 27 -4.22 6.43 -6.39
N GLN A 28 -3.03 6.67 -6.93
CA GLN A 28 -2.74 6.44 -8.34
C GLN A 28 -2.82 4.93 -8.66
N ASP A 29 -2.32 4.09 -7.76
CA ASP A 29 -2.39 2.63 -7.92
C ASP A 29 -3.84 2.12 -7.84
N ILE A 30 -4.66 2.70 -6.96
CA ILE A 30 -6.10 2.43 -6.89
C ILE A 30 -6.79 2.85 -8.19
N GLN A 31 -6.47 4.04 -8.71
CA GLN A 31 -7.03 4.56 -9.96
C GLN A 31 -6.64 3.71 -11.17
N GLN A 32 -5.38 3.29 -11.27
CA GLN A 32 -4.91 2.41 -12.35
C GLN A 32 -5.60 1.03 -12.32
N ARG A 33 -5.86 0.50 -11.12
CA ARG A 33 -6.57 -0.78 -10.95
C ARG A 33 -8.07 -0.68 -11.22
N GLY A 34 -8.66 0.52 -11.15
CA GLY A 34 -10.08 0.76 -11.38
C GLY A 34 -11.02 0.15 -10.33
N GLU A 35 -10.49 -0.47 -9.28
CA GLU A 35 -11.25 -1.14 -8.22
C GLU A 35 -10.66 -0.81 -6.85
N LEU A 36 -11.51 -0.38 -5.91
CA LEU A 36 -11.14 -0.18 -4.51
C LEU A 36 -11.38 -1.48 -3.73
N ARG A 37 -10.32 -2.12 -3.26
CA ARG A 37 -10.41 -3.31 -2.40
C ARG A 37 -10.32 -2.90 -0.93
N VAL A 38 -11.38 -3.16 -0.17
CA VAL A 38 -11.47 -2.86 1.26
C VAL A 38 -11.74 -4.15 2.01
N ALA A 39 -10.81 -4.59 2.87
CA ALA A 39 -11.05 -5.66 3.81
C ALA A 39 -11.70 -5.06 5.06
N THR A 40 -12.91 -5.52 5.40
CA THR A 40 -13.57 -5.18 6.66
C THR A 40 -13.85 -6.45 7.43
N ASP A 41 -13.69 -6.37 8.74
CA ASP A 41 -14.17 -7.42 9.62
C ASP A 41 -15.71 -7.48 9.56
N MET A 42 -16.24 -8.69 9.40
CA MET A 42 -17.67 -8.97 9.25
C MET A 42 -18.29 -9.58 10.52
N SER A 43 -17.52 -9.63 11.61
CA SER A 43 -17.93 -10.20 12.89
C SER A 43 -18.41 -9.15 13.90
N LEU A 44 -18.33 -7.86 13.54
CA LEU A 44 -18.65 -6.71 14.38
C LEU A 44 -19.97 -6.03 13.97
N PRO A 45 -21.14 -6.58 14.34
CA PRO A 45 -22.42 -5.91 14.10
C PRO A 45 -22.53 -4.63 14.96
N PRO A 46 -23.11 -3.52 14.44
CA PRO A 46 -23.68 -3.32 13.10
C PRO A 46 -22.67 -2.73 12.08
N SER A 47 -21.38 -2.72 12.39
CA SER A 47 -20.35 -2.06 11.58
C SER A 47 -19.97 -2.86 10.33
N GLY A 48 -19.98 -4.19 10.43
CA GLY A 48 -19.83 -5.13 9.31
C GLY A 48 -20.50 -6.46 9.67
N MET A 49 -21.51 -6.84 8.90
CA MET A 49 -22.31 -8.06 9.08
C MET A 49 -22.75 -8.57 7.70
N LEU A 50 -23.01 -9.86 7.57
CA LEU A 50 -23.60 -10.41 6.35
C LEU A 50 -25.13 -10.44 6.48
N ASP A 51 -25.85 -10.02 5.44
CA ASP A 51 -27.30 -10.21 5.38
C ASP A 51 -27.70 -11.65 5.01
N ALA A 52 -28.99 -11.95 4.97
CA ALA A 52 -29.50 -13.28 4.60
C ALA A 52 -29.14 -13.71 3.17
N SER A 53 -28.71 -12.78 2.31
CA SER A 53 -28.24 -13.03 0.95
C SER A 53 -26.71 -13.08 0.85
N MET A 54 -26.01 -13.17 1.99
CA MET A 54 -24.55 -13.13 2.12
C MET A 54 -23.89 -11.84 1.59
N LYS A 55 -24.61 -10.72 1.56
CA LYS A 55 -24.03 -9.42 1.18
C LYS A 55 -23.50 -8.68 2.42
N PRO A 56 -22.35 -8.00 2.31
CA PRO A 56 -21.83 -7.18 3.39
C PRO A 56 -22.73 -5.97 3.64
N VAL A 57 -23.37 -5.93 4.80
CA VAL A 57 -24.23 -4.86 5.30
C VAL A 57 -23.68 -4.29 6.60
N GLY A 58 -23.78 -2.98 6.78
CA GLY A 58 -23.33 -2.33 8.01
C GLY A 58 -23.19 -0.82 7.83
N SER A 59 -22.91 -0.09 8.91
CA SER A 59 -22.73 1.37 8.84
C SER A 59 -21.58 1.78 7.90
N ARG A 60 -20.55 0.94 7.76
CA ARG A 60 -19.40 1.16 6.86
C ARG A 60 -19.59 0.59 5.44
N CYS A 61 -20.48 -0.38 5.27
CA CYS A 61 -20.74 -1.08 3.99
C CYS A 61 -22.08 -0.68 3.37
N ARG A 62 -22.75 0.36 3.88
CA ARG A 62 -24.05 0.81 3.38
C ARG A 62 -23.89 1.36 1.97
N ASN A 63 -24.15 0.50 0.98
CA ASN A 63 -24.33 0.84 -0.42
C ASN A 63 -25.50 1.83 -0.50
N ARG A 64 -25.21 3.07 -0.90
CA ARG A 64 -26.24 4.10 -1.11
C ARG A 64 -26.73 4.04 -2.54
#